data_AF-A0A661E7Y9-F1
#
_entry.id   AF-A0A661E7Y9-F1
#
_cell.length_a   1.000
_cell.length_b   1.000
_cell.length_c   1.000
_cell.angle_alpha   90.00
_cell.angle_beta   90.00
_cell.angle_gamma   90.00
#
_symmetry.space_group_name_H-M   'P 1'
#
loop_
_entity.id
_entity.type
_entity.pdbx_description
1 polymer ?
#
loop_
_entity_poly.entity_id
_entity_poly.type
_entity_poly.pdbx_seq_one_letter_code
_entity_poly.pdbx_strand_id
1 'polypeptide(L)'
;TGGCTTFTPVAVSLSSYTDNLSSGETTLPSPIPDISSGLVALTLSAPGNGNDGSLLMTLTSPVWMMHDFNDDSTEENAAATGTFGIFKGKRPVIIRRQKY
;
A
#
# COMPACT_ATOMS: atom_id res chain seq x y z
N THR A 1 -7.51 -25.79 24.82
CA THR A 1 -7.24 -25.87 23.36
C THR A 1 -7.87 -24.66 22.71
N GLY A 2 -7.17 -23.51 22.69
CA GLY A 2 -7.65 -22.31 22.00
C GLY A 2 -7.27 -22.40 20.53
N GLY A 3 -8.23 -22.69 19.66
CA GLY A 3 -8.00 -22.64 18.21
C GLY A 3 -7.82 -21.20 17.79
N CYS A 4 -6.65 -20.85 17.25
CA CYS A 4 -6.46 -19.56 16.62
C CYS A 4 -7.35 -19.50 15.37
N THR A 5 -8.20 -18.49 15.26
CA THR A 5 -8.95 -18.21 14.04
C THR A 5 -7.97 -17.66 13.00
N THR A 6 -7.58 -18.49 12.04
CA THR A 6 -6.87 -18.02 10.84
C THR A 6 -7.89 -17.45 9.86
N PHE A 7 -7.69 -16.21 9.44
CA PHE A 7 -8.54 -15.59 8.42
C PHE A 7 -7.75 -15.50 7.11
N THR A 8 -8.28 -16.13 6.08
CA THR A 8 -7.74 -16.02 4.72
C THR A 8 -8.40 -14.82 4.06
N PRO A 9 -7.65 -13.75 3.75
CA PRO A 9 -8.20 -12.58 3.07
C PRO A 9 -8.79 -12.97 1.71
N VAL A 10 -10.04 -12.60 1.49
CA VAL A 10 -10.80 -13.02 0.30
C VAL A 10 -10.24 -12.39 -0.97
N ALA A 11 -9.84 -11.11 -0.90
CA ALA A 11 -9.17 -10.40 -1.99
C ALA A 11 -8.50 -9.11 -1.49
N VAL A 12 -7.39 -8.73 -2.12
CA VAL A 12 -6.82 -7.38 -2.04
C VAL A 12 -6.88 -6.78 -3.44
N SER A 13 -7.34 -5.53 -3.56
CA SER A 13 -7.41 -4.82 -4.84
C SER A 13 -6.55 -3.54 -4.81
N LEU A 14 -6.04 -3.17 -5.99
CA LEU A 14 -5.27 -1.95 -6.20
C LEU A 14 -6.08 -1.00 -7.08
N SER A 15 -6.26 0.24 -6.62
CA SER A 15 -7.08 1.25 -7.31
C SER A 15 -6.54 2.66 -7.09
N SER A 16 -7.24 3.66 -7.64
CA SER A 16 -6.98 5.08 -7.39
C SER A 16 -5.53 5.50 -7.62
N TYR A 17 -4.95 5.03 -8.73
CA TYR A 17 -3.58 5.35 -9.11
C TYR A 17 -3.43 6.85 -9.40
N THR A 18 -2.33 7.44 -8.93
CA THR A 18 -2.02 8.87 -9.14
C THR A 18 -0.67 9.04 -9.82
N ASP A 19 -0.46 10.25 -10.35
CA ASP A 19 0.78 10.68 -10.99
C ASP A 19 1.14 9.80 -12.22
N ASN A 20 2.36 9.27 -12.28
CA ASN A 20 2.82 8.43 -13.37
C ASN A 20 2.57 6.94 -13.13
N LEU A 21 1.92 6.57 -12.03
CA LEU A 21 1.60 5.18 -11.72
C LEU A 21 0.30 4.77 -12.39
N SER A 22 0.29 3.63 -13.05
CA SER A 22 -0.87 3.07 -13.75
C SER A 22 -1.16 1.62 -13.34
N SER A 23 -2.38 1.17 -13.68
CA SER A 23 -2.80 -0.21 -13.45
C SER A 23 -1.88 -1.21 -14.16
N GLY A 24 -1.41 -2.21 -13.41
CA GLY A 24 -0.57 -3.30 -13.92
C GLY A 24 0.94 -3.03 -13.85
N GLU A 25 1.35 -1.81 -13.48
CA GLU A 25 2.77 -1.49 -13.30
C GLU A 25 3.34 -2.08 -12.02
N THR A 26 2.52 -2.18 -10.98
CA THR A 26 2.81 -2.93 -9.77
C THR A 26 1.77 -4.02 -9.56
N THR A 27 2.19 -5.13 -8.96
CA THR A 27 1.39 -6.33 -8.78
C THR A 27 1.43 -6.79 -7.33
N LEU A 28 0.31 -7.33 -6.88
CA LEU A 28 0.19 -8.01 -5.59
C LEU A 28 0.87 -9.39 -5.63
N PRO A 29 1.29 -9.92 -4.47
CA PRO A 29 1.70 -11.30 -4.37
C PRO A 29 0.54 -12.24 -4.73
N SER A 30 0.83 -13.33 -5.43
CA SER A 30 -0.14 -14.39 -5.72
C SER A 30 0.48 -15.74 -5.31
N PRO A 31 -0.09 -16.45 -4.34
CA PRO A 31 -1.30 -16.11 -3.56
C PRO A 31 -1.08 -14.96 -2.57
N ILE A 32 -2.17 -14.32 -2.13
CA ILE A 32 -2.13 -13.40 -0.99
C ILE A 32 -1.87 -14.22 0.30
N PRO A 33 -0.90 -13.84 1.15
CA PRO A 33 -0.63 -14.56 2.39
C PRO A 33 -1.81 -14.47 3.39
N ASP A 34 -1.95 -15.50 4.23
CA ASP A 34 -2.93 -15.49 5.32
C ASP A 34 -2.64 -14.40 6.35
N ILE A 35 -3.71 -13.90 6.97
CA ILE A 35 -3.59 -12.97 8.10
C ILE A 35 -3.34 -13.79 9.37
N SER A 36 -2.20 -13.52 10.04
CA SER A 36 -1.81 -14.14 11.31
C SER A 36 -1.72 -13.08 12.39
N SER A 37 -2.44 -13.28 13.50
CA SER A 37 -2.48 -12.32 14.62
C SER A 37 -2.86 -10.89 14.20
N GLY A 38 -3.77 -10.76 13.23
CA GLY A 38 -4.22 -9.47 12.69
C GLY A 38 -3.22 -8.79 11.74
N LEU A 39 -2.15 -9.47 11.35
CA LEU A 39 -1.10 -8.93 10.49
C LEU A 39 -0.94 -9.76 9.22
N VAL A 40 -0.71 -9.08 8.11
CA VAL A 40 -0.29 -9.67 6.82
C VAL A 40 0.76 -8.77 6.18
N ALA A 41 1.81 -9.38 5.66
CA ALA A 41 2.86 -8.67 4.92
C ALA A 41 2.60 -8.82 3.42
N LEU A 42 2.40 -7.70 2.73
CA LEU A 42 2.24 -7.65 1.27
C LEU A 42 3.48 -7.03 0.64
N THR A 43 4.15 -7.79 -0.23
CA THR A 43 5.28 -7.30 -1.02
C THR A 43 4.82 -7.05 -2.44
N LEU A 44 4.67 -5.77 -2.79
CA LEU A 44 4.33 -5.32 -4.13
C LEU A 44 5.56 -5.43 -5.05
N SER A 45 5.34 -5.70 -6.33
CA SER A 45 6.41 -5.61 -7.33
C SER A 45 6.81 -4.15 -7.58
N ALA A 46 8.08 -3.93 -7.91
CA ALA A 46 8.55 -2.59 -8.25
C ALA A 46 7.81 -2.07 -9.49
N PRO A 47 7.30 -0.82 -9.48
CA PRO A 47 6.46 -0.30 -10.55
C PRO A 47 7.20 -0.08 -11.88
N GLY A 48 8.54 -0.09 -11.88
CA GLY A 48 9.36 0.20 -13.04
C GLY A 48 9.94 1.62 -13.03
N ASN A 49 10.77 1.93 -14.04
CA ASN A 49 11.44 3.22 -14.13
C ASN A 49 10.51 4.31 -14.69
N GLY A 50 10.37 5.42 -13.96
CA GLY A 50 9.46 6.52 -14.33
C GLY A 50 8.03 6.35 -13.81
N ASN A 51 7.75 5.27 -13.09
CA ASN A 51 6.43 4.95 -12.56
C ASN A 51 6.38 5.34 -11.08
N ASP A 52 6.35 6.65 -10.84
CA ASP A 52 6.19 7.28 -9.53
C ASP A 52 4.76 7.74 -9.31
N GLY A 53 4.30 7.69 -8.07
CA GLY A 53 2.93 8.03 -7.72
C GLY A 53 2.41 7.24 -6.53
N SER A 54 1.09 7.25 -6.35
CA SER A 54 0.43 6.53 -5.28
C SER A 54 -0.70 5.65 -5.80
N LEU A 55 -1.09 4.68 -4.98
CA LEU A 55 -2.26 3.85 -5.19
C LEU A 55 -2.98 3.62 -3.87
N LEU A 56 -4.24 3.22 -3.95
CA LEU A 56 -5.03 2.75 -2.82
C LEU A 56 -5.14 1.23 -2.85
N MET A 57 -4.72 0.59 -1.78
CA MET A 57 -4.90 -0.83 -1.52
C MET A 57 -6.15 -1.02 -0.68
N THR A 58 -7.07 -1.88 -1.10
CA THR A 58 -8.29 -2.18 -0.34
C THR A 58 -8.35 -3.67 -0.05
N LEU A 59 -8.57 -4.01 1.22
CA LEU A 59 -8.77 -5.37 1.68
C LEU A 59 -10.26 -5.69 1.70
N THR A 60 -10.72 -6.53 0.77
CA THR A 60 -12.10 -7.01 0.77
C THR A 60 -12.33 -7.88 2.00
N SER A 61 -13.11 -7.37 2.95
CA SER A 61 -13.35 -8.00 4.24
C SER A 61 -14.84 -8.33 4.41
N PRO A 62 -15.19 -9.36 5.19
CA PRO A 62 -16.59 -9.61 5.57
C PRO A 62 -17.15 -8.45 6.39
N VAL A 63 -18.48 -8.30 6.42
CA VAL A 63 -19.19 -7.22 7.13
C VAL A 63 -18.76 -7.08 8.60
N TRP A 64 -18.50 -8.19 9.30
CA TRP A 64 -18.07 -8.14 10.71
C TRP A 64 -16.66 -7.55 10.94
N MET A 65 -15.88 -7.33 9.88
CA MET A 65 -14.55 -6.74 9.90
C MET A 65 -14.54 -5.32 9.30
N MET A 66 -15.67 -4.89 8.72
CA MET A 66 -15.83 -3.51 8.26
C MET A 66 -15.92 -2.58 9.46
N HIS A 67 -15.39 -1.38 9.30
CA HIS A 67 -15.40 -0.35 10.33
C HIS A 67 -15.38 1.02 9.68
N ASP A 68 -15.75 2.03 10.45
CA ASP A 68 -15.56 3.44 10.10
C ASP A 68 -14.11 3.80 10.43
N PHE A 69 -13.22 3.62 9.45
CA PHE A 69 -11.80 3.91 9.55
C PHE A 69 -11.47 5.38 9.29
N ASN A 70 -12.41 6.16 8.72
CA ASN A 70 -12.23 7.56 8.37
C ASN A 70 -13.09 8.54 9.19
N ASP A 71 -13.85 8.03 10.17
CA ASP A 71 -14.77 8.75 11.04
C ASP A 71 -15.90 9.50 10.28
N ASP A 72 -16.38 8.94 9.16
CA ASP A 72 -17.43 9.54 8.33
C ASP A 72 -18.85 8.98 8.56
N SER A 73 -19.03 8.11 9.56
CA SER A 73 -20.25 7.37 9.92
C SER A 73 -20.70 6.29 8.91
N THR A 74 -19.84 5.93 7.97
CA THR A 74 -20.02 4.80 7.06
C THR A 74 -19.09 3.67 7.49
N GLU A 75 -19.53 2.42 7.32
CA GLU A 75 -18.62 1.28 7.48
C GLU A 75 -17.98 0.94 6.14
N GLU A 76 -16.65 0.83 6.10
CA GLU A 76 -15.91 0.46 4.91
C GLU A 76 -14.90 -0.67 5.11
N ASN A 77 -14.36 -1.12 3.99
CA ASN A 77 -13.23 -2.02 3.95
C ASN A 77 -11.96 -1.28 4.39
N ALA A 78 -11.11 -1.97 5.15
CA ALA A 78 -9.78 -1.46 5.47
C ALA A 78 -9.01 -1.13 4.19
N ALA A 79 -8.48 0.08 4.11
CA ALA A 79 -7.70 0.55 2.98
C ALA A 79 -6.40 1.23 3.42
N ALA A 80 -5.39 1.20 2.55
CA ALA A 80 -4.09 1.81 2.82
C ALA A 80 -3.48 2.41 1.54
N THR A 81 -2.81 3.54 1.66
CA THR A 81 -2.12 4.18 0.53
C THR A 81 -0.69 3.65 0.40
N GLY A 82 -0.36 3.13 -0.78
CA GLY A 82 1.02 2.81 -1.18
C GLY A 82 1.58 3.94 -2.04
N THR A 83 2.84 4.33 -1.83
CA THR A 83 3.48 5.40 -2.61
C THR A 83 4.87 4.98 -3.09
N PHE A 84 5.14 5.21 -4.36
CA PHE A 84 6.38 4.89 -5.05
C PHE A 84 7.06 6.18 -5.53
N GLY A 85 8.38 6.16 -5.62
CA GLY A 85 9.15 7.29 -6.16
C GLY A 85 9.35 8.48 -5.21
N ILE A 86 8.91 8.39 -3.94
CA ILE A 86 9.07 9.46 -2.92
C ILE A 86 10.56 9.83 -2.67
N PHE A 87 11.48 8.88 -2.89
CA PHE A 87 12.89 9.07 -2.62
C PHE A 87 13.68 9.41 -3.89
N LYS A 88 13.77 10.70 -4.22
CA LYS A 88 14.57 11.20 -5.37
C LYS A 88 16.09 11.33 -5.06
N GLY A 89 16.55 10.85 -3.91
CA GLY A 89 17.90 11.07 -3.40
C GLY A 89 18.12 12.52 -2.93
N LYS A 90 19.06 12.75 -2.00
CA LYS A 90 19.40 14.12 -1.56
C LYS A 90 19.94 14.91 -2.75
N ARG A 91 19.37 16.09 -3.02
CA ARG A 91 19.95 17.08 -3.96
C ARG A 91 21.39 17.40 -3.50
N PRO A 92 22.40 17.38 -4.38
CA PRO A 92 23.76 17.76 -3.99
C PRO A 92 23.77 19.23 -3.55
N VAL A 93 24.26 19.48 -2.33
CA VAL A 93 24.47 20.86 -1.85
C VAL A 93 25.76 21.36 -2.49
N ILE A 94 25.64 22.25 -3.50
CA ILE A 94 26.79 22.93 -4.10
C ILE A 94 27.21 24.06 -3.15
N ILE A 95 28.25 23.84 -2.34
CA ILE A 95 28.90 24.90 -1.56
C ILE A 95 30.01 25.55 -2.41
N ARG A 96 29.83 26.82 -2.81
CA ARG A 96 30.91 27.66 -3.35
C ARG A 96 31.55 28.45 -2.21
N ARG A 97 32.85 28.27 -1.98
CA ARG A 97 33.66 29.18 -1.15
C ARG A 97 34.40 30.15 -2.08
N GLN A 98 34.04 31.44 -2.05
CA GLN A 98 34.92 32.49 -2.55
C GLN A 98 35.94 32.80 -1.47
N LYS A 99 37.23 32.81 -1.85
CA LYS A 99 38.33 33.29 -1.02
C LYS A 99 38.80 34.60 -1.64
N TYR A 100 38.80 35.67 -0.85
CA TYR A 100 39.48 36.93 -1.17
C TYR A 100 40.87 36.92 -0.54
#